data_AF-A0AAW2C851-F1
#
_entry.id   AF-A0AAW2C851-F1
#
_cell.length_a   1.000
_cell.length_b   1.000
_cell.length_c   1.000
_cell.angle_alpha   90.00
_cell.angle_beta   90.00
_cell.angle_gamma   90.00
#
_symmetry.space_group_name_H-M   'P 1'
#
loop_
_entity.id
_entity.type
_entity.pdbx_description
1 polymer ?
#
loop_
_entity_poly.entity_id
_entity_poly.type
_entity_poly.pdbx_seq_one_letter_code
_entity_poly.pdbx_strand_id
1 'polypeptide(L)' 'MCDKDHCVLRTSFFTRNFGRRFSGCQHLSLDSDQACKFFRWLDKGPCPRGRATTPIVWERFKRLAAEAEAAKNERDNA' A
#
# COMPACT_ATOMS: atom_id res chain seq x y z
N MET A 1 -18.35 3.51 13.70
CA MET A 1 -18.43 3.93 12.28
C MET A 1 -17.30 4.93 12.06
N CYS A 2 -16.62 4.95 10.91
CA CYS A 2 -15.49 5.88 10.70
C CYS A 2 -16.02 7.32 10.64
N ASP A 3 -15.64 8.15 11.61
CA ASP A 3 -15.91 9.59 11.63
C ASP A 3 -14.62 10.38 11.33
N LYS A 4 -14.70 11.71 11.34
CA LYS A 4 -13.56 12.58 10.98
C LYS A 4 -12.32 12.37 11.86
N ASP A 5 -12.47 11.85 13.07
CA ASP A 5 -11.38 11.71 14.04
C ASP A 5 -10.78 10.29 14.04
N HIS A 6 -11.49 9.30 13.48
CA HIS A 6 -11.06 7.90 13.43
C HIS A 6 -10.68 7.39 12.02
N CYS A 7 -10.80 8.25 11.01
CA CYS A 7 -10.34 7.95 9.66
C CYS A 7 -8.93 8.51 9.39
N VAL A 8 -8.08 7.69 8.77
CA VAL A 8 -6.72 8.06 8.38
C VAL A 8 -6.60 8.18 6.85
N LEU A 9 -5.84 9.18 6.41
CA LEU A 9 -5.43 9.32 5.03
C LEU A 9 -4.35 8.27 4.72
N ARG A 10 -4.63 7.41 3.74
CA ARG A 10 -3.70 6.36 3.29
C ARG A 10 -3.45 6.48 1.80
N THR A 11 -2.31 5.92 1.38
CA THR A 11 -1.94 5.76 -0.03
C THR A 11 -1.96 4.28 -0.38
N SER A 12 -2.63 3.94 -1.47
CA SER A 12 -2.72 2.58 -1.98
C SER A 12 -1.39 2.13 -2.58
N PHE A 13 -0.97 0.93 -2.19
CA PHE A 13 0.24 0.28 -2.72
C PHE A 13 -0.07 -0.84 -3.73
N PHE A 14 -1.35 -1.05 -4.06
CA PHE A 14 -1.77 -2.08 -5.02
C PHE A 14 -1.55 -1.62 -6.46
N THR A 15 -1.04 -2.49 -7.32
CA THR A 15 -0.68 -2.19 -8.72
C THR A 15 -1.79 -1.49 -9.52
N ARG A 16 -3.05 -1.92 -9.39
CA ARG A 16 -4.18 -1.30 -10.11
C ARG A 16 -4.51 0.13 -9.65
N ASN A 17 -4.15 0.49 -8.42
CA ASN A 17 -4.52 1.75 -7.77
C ASN A 17 -3.30 2.40 -7.10
N PHE A 18 -2.09 2.15 -7.61
CA PHE A 18 -0.87 2.56 -6.94
C PHE A 18 -0.79 4.09 -6.85
N GLY A 19 -0.46 4.60 -5.67
CA GLY A 19 -0.37 6.03 -5.40
C GLY A 19 -1.70 6.74 -5.18
N ARG A 20 -2.84 6.08 -5.36
CA ARG A 20 -4.16 6.68 -5.07
C ARG A 20 -4.37 6.84 -3.57
N ARG A 21 -5.04 7.92 -3.18
CA ARG A 21 -5.32 8.25 -1.79
C ARG A 21 -6.75 7.85 -1.42
N PHE A 22 -6.88 7.27 -0.25
CA PHE A 22 -8.17 6.92 0.33
C PHE A 22 -8.23 7.27 1.81
N SER A 23 -9.44 7.53 2.28
CA SER A 23 -9.77 7.57 3.70
C SER A 23 -10.15 6.16 4.12
N GLY A 24 -9.46 5.63 5.14
CA GLY A 24 -9.77 4.32 5.71
C GLY A 24 -9.76 4.37 7.23
N CYS A 25 -10.34 3.37 7.89
CA CYS A 25 -10.24 3.29 9.34
C CYS A 25 -8.76 3.17 9.78
N GLN A 26 -8.45 3.70 10.96
CA GLN A 26 -7.15 3.49 11.61
C GLN A 26 -6.82 1.99 11.77
N HIS A 27 -7.82 1.16 12.08
CA HIS A 27 -7.69 -0.29 12.19
C HIS A 27 -8.21 -1.02 10.95
N LEU A 28 -8.05 -0.44 9.76
CA LEU A 28 -8.37 -1.11 8.51
C LEU A 28 -7.44 -2.32 8.33
N SER A 29 -8.04 -3.50 8.20
CA SER A 29 -7.40 -4.72 7.71
C SER A 29 -8.31 -5.35 6.67
N LEU A 30 -7.74 -5.75 5.53
CA LEU A 30 -8.47 -6.43 4.47
C LEU A 30 -8.63 -7.93 4.76
N ASP A 31 -7.81 -8.47 5.66
CA ASP A 31 -7.69 -9.90 5.95
C ASP A 31 -8.36 -10.31 7.27
N SER A 32 -9.01 -9.37 7.96
CA SER A 32 -9.69 -9.61 9.24
C SER A 32 -11.15 -9.20 9.17
N ASP A 33 -12.04 -10.12 9.53
CA ASP A 33 -13.47 -9.83 9.61
C ASP A 33 -13.85 -8.94 10.80
N GLN A 34 -12.99 -8.86 11.81
CA GLN A 34 -13.18 -8.00 12.98
C GLN A 34 -12.70 -6.56 12.74
N ALA A 35 -11.93 -6.34 11.67
CA ALA A 35 -11.43 -5.01 11.35
C ALA A 35 -12.51 -4.12 10.75
N CYS A 36 -12.41 -2.82 11.02
CA CYS A 36 -13.32 -1.85 10.43
C CYS A 36 -13.11 -1.77 8.92
N LYS A 37 -14.17 -2.01 8.15
CA LYS A 37 -14.14 -2.08 6.67
C LYS A 37 -14.40 -0.74 5.98
N PHE A 38 -14.38 0.40 6.72
CA PHE A 38 -14.61 1.70 6.10
C PHE A 38 -13.49 2.07 5.13
N PHE A 39 -13.88 2.44 3.92
CA PHE A 39 -12.99 2.79 2.83
C PHE A 39 -13.66 3.78 1.88
N ARG A 40 -12.96 4.85 1.50
CA ARG A 40 -13.41 5.80 0.46
C ARG A 40 -12.25 6.41 -0.31
N TRP A 41 -12.26 6.30 -1.63
CA TRP A 41 -11.32 7.00 -2.49
C TRP A 41 -11.50 8.52 -2.39
N LEU A 42 -10.38 9.24 -2.30
CA LEU A 42 -10.34 10.72 -2.24
C LEU A 42 -9.91 11.36 -3.56
N ASP A 43 -9.36 10.58 -4.47
CA ASP A 43 -8.93 11.02 -5.79
C ASP A 43 -9.46 10.15 -6.92
N LYS A 44 -9.38 10.71 -8.14
CA LYS A 44 -9.63 9.97 -9.38
C LYS A 44 -8.52 8.93 -9.59
N GLY A 45 -8.80 7.93 -10.41
CA GLY A 45 -7.83 6.88 -10.75
C GLY A 45 -6.50 7.44 -11.30
N PRO A 46 -5.43 6.63 -11.34
CA PRO A 46 -4.12 7.09 -11.78
C PRO A 46 -4.20 7.51 -13.25
N CYS A 47 -3.50 8.59 -13.61
CA CYS A 47 -3.40 9.04 -15.00
C CYS A 47 -2.67 7.98 -15.86
N PRO A 48 -2.74 8.06 -17.21
CA PRO A 48 -2.09 7.09 -18.10
C PRO A 48 -0.60 6.90 -17.79
N ARG A 49 0.14 7.99 -17.52
CA ARG A 49 1.55 7.94 -17.13
C ARG A 49 1.74 7.20 -15.80
N GLY A 50 0.93 7.51 -14.79
CA GLY A 50 0.96 6.81 -13.50
C GLY A 50 0.75 5.31 -13.66
N ARG A 51 -0.24 4.89 -14.47
CA ARG A 51 -0.49 3.48 -14.76
C ARG A 51 0.68 2.79 -15.45
N ALA A 52 1.36 3.47 -16.39
CA ALA A 52 2.53 2.94 -17.08
C ALA A 52 3.77 2.83 -16.16
N THR A 53 3.89 3.72 -15.17
CA THR A 53 5.02 3.72 -14.22
C THR A 53 4.86 2.67 -13.12
N THR A 54 3.63 2.34 -12.72
CA THR A 54 3.38 1.41 -11.61
C THR A 54 4.11 0.06 -11.71
N PRO A 55 4.10 -0.65 -12.85
CA PRO A 55 4.82 -1.92 -12.96
C PRO A 55 6.32 -1.78 -12.73
N ILE A 56 6.93 -0.68 -13.21
CA ILE A 56 8.37 -0.42 -13.05
C ILE A 56 8.72 -0.24 -11.57
N VAL A 57 7.92 0.53 -10.85
CA VAL A 57 8.10 0.76 -9.40
C VAL A 57 7.90 -0.54 -8.62
N TRP A 58 6.90 -1.34 -9.00
CA TRP A 58 6.61 -2.62 -8.36
C TRP A 58 7.77 -3.62 -8.50
N GLU A 59 8.34 -3.75 -9.70
CA GLU A 59 9.51 -4.61 -9.91
C GLU A 59 10.73 -4.13 -9.11
N ARG A 60 10.93 -2.80 -9.00
CA ARG A 60 11.97 -2.26 -8.14
C ARG A 60 11.77 -2.63 -6.67
N PHE A 61 10.55 -2.57 -6.16
CA PHE A 61 10.27 -2.96 -4.78
C PHE A 61 10.49 -4.45 -4.53
N LYS A 62 10.10 -5.33 -5.45
CA LYS A 62 10.40 -6.77 -5.35
C LYS A 62 11.90 -7.01 -5.26
N ARG A 63 12.68 -6.34 -6.13
CA ARG A 63 14.13 -6.48 -6.14
C ARG A 63 14.74 -6.01 -4.81
N LEU A 64 14.34 -4.83 -4.33
CA LEU A 64 14.80 -4.30 -3.05
C LEU A 64 14.41 -5.19 -1.86
N ALA A 65 13.23 -5.81 -1.88
CA ALA A 65 12.82 -6.75 -0.84
C ALA A 65 13.70 -8.01 -0.83
N ALA A 66 14.03 -8.54 -2.01
CA ALA A 66 14.95 -9.69 -2.13
C ALA A 66 16.38 -9.33 -1.68
N GLU A 67 16.88 -8.15 -2.07
CA GLU A 67 18.18 -7.63 -1.62
C GLU A 67 18.21 -7.46 -0.09
N ALA A 68 17.15 -6.92 0.51
CA ALA A 68 17.05 -6.75 1.96
C ALA A 68 17.03 -8.09 2.72
N GLU A 69 16.32 -9.10 2.17
CA GLU A 69 16.29 -10.44 2.77
C GLU A 69 17.66 -11.13 2.67
N ALA A 70 18.34 -11.02 1.53
CA ALA A 70 19.69 -11.54 1.37
C ALA A 70 20.68 -10.90 2.36
N ALA A 71 20.65 -9.57 2.50
CA ALA A 71 21.51 -8.85 3.45
C ALA A 71 21.23 -9.23 4.91
N LYS A 72 19.97 -9.48 5.26
CA LYS A 72 19.60 -9.98 6.59
C LYS A 72 20.18 -11.38 6.84
N ASN A 73 20.05 -12.29 5.86
CA ASN A 73 20.61 -13.63 5.95
C ASN A 73 22.14 -13.62 6.07
N GLU A 74 22.84 -12.76 5.33
CA GLU A 74 24.30 -12.61 5.46
C GLU A 74 24.69 -12.13 6.86
N ARG A 75 23.94 -11.19 7.45
CA ARG A 75 24.16 -10.71 8.81
C ARG A 75 23.91 -11.79 9.86
N ASP A 76 22.88 -12.60 9.69
CA ASP A 76 22.50 -13.64 10.65
C ASP A 76 23.43 -14.87 10.59
N ASN A 77 24.18 -15.04 9.49
CA ASN A 77 25.16 -16.11 9.28
C ASN A 77 26.63 -15.67 9.49
N ALA A 78 26.87 -14.41 9.88
CA ALA A 78 28.19 -13.84 10.16
C ALA A 78 28.48 -13.81 11.67
#